data_AF-F9Q2T2-F1
#
_entry.id   AF-F9Q2T2-F1
#
_cell.length_a   1.000
_cell.length_b   1.000
_cell.length_c   1.000
_cell.angle_alpha   90.00
_cell.angle_beta   90.00
_cell.angle_gamma   90.00
#
_symmetry.space_group_name_H-M   'P 1'
#
loop_
_entity.id
_entity.type
_entity.pdbx_description
1 polymer ?
#
loop_
_entity_poly.entity_id
_entity_poly.type
_entity_poly.pdbx_seq_one_letter_code
_entity_poly.pdbx_strand_id
1 'polypeptide(L)'
;MHRFDDGKEFRYAKPLYDGELSELTEQIINSVTGDEKKIIEYFRDSILNLNFLYRKLEAINELFDKIREEHENYRRGGWSDNNHLFNAEFTVKNLYNFLKLNCLCVEHYKIYKSIINRYLEILLLSYDNSYVNPEASIFDRTASWLKNLDLDDVQLILPSIDFKVVNLYFRNYSFSKIKVTEEAKDYLLNRIAYLQERLEITEDENLRELKNILTFLPLVDDIDIERVIDILNTQTLYYNWREEVRGLIKIVLANIDAIDKNSLKSKIIGIVNKHLNEILEKIFRYIIQCIHSIRSY
;
A
#
# COMPACT_ATOMS: atom_id res chain seq x y z
N MET A 1 29.87 -2.44 -12.05
CA MET A 1 29.96 -1.02 -11.71
C MET A 1 29.66 -0.23 -12.98
N HIS A 2 28.40 0.13 -13.22
CA HIS A 2 28.07 1.03 -14.31
C HIS A 2 28.30 2.46 -13.80
N ARG A 3 29.18 3.18 -14.49
CA ARG A 3 29.38 4.62 -14.31
C ARG A 3 28.01 5.28 -14.56
N PHE A 4 27.56 6.04 -13.58
CA PHE A 4 26.43 6.95 -13.75
C PHE A 4 26.79 7.93 -14.87
N ASP A 5 25.89 8.03 -15.84
CA ASP A 5 25.95 8.96 -16.95
C ASP A 5 25.98 10.40 -16.43
N ASP A 6 26.76 11.23 -17.10
CA ASP A 6 27.15 12.56 -16.65
C ASP A 6 25.95 13.54 -16.62
N GLY A 7 25.64 14.06 -15.43
CA GLY A 7 25.38 15.50 -15.26
C GLY A 7 24.20 16.16 -15.96
N LYS A 8 23.08 15.47 -16.25
CA LYS A 8 21.81 16.19 -16.45
C LYS A 8 21.25 16.64 -15.10
N GLU A 9 21.66 17.82 -14.65
CA GLU A 9 20.90 18.57 -13.64
C GLU A 9 19.44 18.61 -14.08
N PHE A 10 18.54 17.98 -13.30
CA PHE A 10 17.11 18.23 -13.40
C PHE A 10 16.88 19.70 -13.04
N ARG A 11 16.90 20.58 -14.06
CA ARG A 11 16.57 21.99 -13.88
C ARG A 11 15.07 22.11 -13.73
N TYR A 12 14.59 22.09 -12.49
CA TYR A 12 13.25 22.57 -12.18
C TYR A 12 13.07 23.98 -12.75
N ALA A 13 11.86 24.29 -13.21
CA ALA A 13 11.53 25.66 -13.60
C ALA A 13 11.85 26.59 -12.42
N LYS A 14 12.41 27.77 -12.72
CA LYS A 14 12.66 28.77 -11.67
C LYS A 14 11.33 29.04 -10.95
N PRO A 15 11.33 29.06 -9.60
CA PRO A 15 10.11 29.30 -8.87
C PRO A 15 9.56 30.69 -9.24
N LEU A 16 8.24 30.79 -9.38
CA LEU A 16 7.56 32.07 -9.65
C LEU A 16 7.70 33.05 -8.49
N TYR A 17 8.00 32.54 -7.30
CA TYR A 17 8.19 33.28 -6.07
C TYR A 17 9.25 32.57 -5.22
N ASP A 18 10.23 33.32 -4.73
CA ASP A 18 11.39 32.84 -3.98
C ASP A 18 11.35 33.15 -2.48
N GLY A 19 10.30 33.85 -2.01
CA GLY A 19 10.04 34.11 -0.59
C GLY A 19 9.23 33.01 0.11
N GLU A 20 8.91 33.20 1.39
CA GLU A 20 8.10 32.24 2.13
C GLU A 20 6.62 32.31 1.73
N LEU A 21 6.01 31.16 1.43
CA LEU A 21 4.60 31.07 1.04
C LEU A 21 3.65 31.64 2.12
N SER A 22 4.05 31.56 3.39
CA SER A 22 3.36 32.19 4.53
C SER A 22 3.27 33.71 4.37
N GLU A 23 4.38 34.38 4.05
CA GLU A 23 4.45 35.83 3.87
C GLU A 23 3.60 36.29 2.67
N LEU A 24 3.70 35.58 1.54
CA LEU A 24 2.88 35.85 0.37
C LEU A 24 1.38 35.70 0.71
N THR A 25 1.02 34.66 1.45
CA THR A 25 -0.37 34.42 1.85
C THR A 25 -0.91 35.56 2.72
N GLU A 26 -0.14 36.02 3.72
CA GLU A 26 -0.52 37.18 4.56
C GLU A 26 -0.66 38.47 3.76
N GLN A 27 0.23 38.72 2.80
CA GLN A 27 0.14 39.89 1.93
C GLN A 27 -1.16 39.87 1.10
N ILE A 28 -1.53 38.72 0.54
CA ILE A 28 -2.76 38.59 -0.24
C ILE A 28 -3.97 38.79 0.69
N ILE A 29 -4.01 38.18 1.87
CA ILE A 29 -5.10 38.35 2.86
C ILE A 29 -5.33 39.82 3.20
N ASN A 30 -4.24 40.60 3.35
CA ASN A 30 -4.32 42.02 3.67
C ASN A 30 -4.75 42.90 2.48
N SER A 31 -4.63 42.39 1.24
CA SER A 31 -5.02 43.11 0.02
C SER A 31 -6.46 42.85 -0.46
N VAL A 32 -7.12 41.80 0.04
CA VAL A 32 -8.46 41.40 -0.41
C VAL A 32 -9.53 41.58 0.69
N THR A 33 -10.81 41.60 0.29
CA THR A 33 -11.94 41.69 1.23
C THR A 33 -13.06 40.72 0.83
N GLY A 34 -14.07 40.57 1.67
CA GLY A 34 -15.23 39.73 1.36
C GLY A 34 -14.90 38.24 1.26
N ASP A 35 -15.46 37.55 0.26
CA ASP A 35 -15.34 36.09 0.12
C ASP A 35 -13.96 35.64 -0.33
N GLU A 36 -13.23 36.46 -1.10
CA GLU A 36 -11.85 36.18 -1.49
C GLU A 36 -10.95 36.06 -0.26
N LYS A 37 -11.13 36.96 0.70
CA LYS A 37 -10.40 36.92 1.98
C LYS A 37 -10.67 35.62 2.73
N LYS A 38 -11.93 35.19 2.82
CA LYS A 38 -12.31 33.93 3.49
C LYS A 38 -11.66 32.70 2.83
N ILE A 39 -11.58 32.68 1.51
CA ILE A 39 -10.95 31.57 0.77
C ILE A 39 -9.46 31.48 1.12
N ILE A 40 -8.76 32.61 1.16
CA ILE A 40 -7.32 32.64 1.46
C ILE A 40 -7.06 32.35 2.94
N GLU A 41 -7.90 32.85 3.84
CA GLU A 41 -7.86 32.47 5.27
C GLU A 41 -8.07 30.96 5.45
N TYR A 42 -9.04 30.36 4.74
CA TYR A 42 -9.22 28.90 4.73
C TYR A 42 -7.99 28.17 4.20
N PHE A 43 -7.40 28.64 3.10
CA PHE A 43 -6.18 28.06 2.55
C PHE A 43 -5.03 28.07 3.57
N ARG A 44 -4.79 29.21 4.22
CA ARG A 44 -3.77 29.34 5.27
C ARG A 44 -4.05 28.41 6.44
N ASP A 45 -5.25 28.52 7.01
CA ASP A 45 -5.56 27.92 8.30
C ASP A 45 -5.84 26.43 8.20
N SER A 46 -6.42 25.98 7.09
CA SER A 46 -6.77 24.58 6.89
C SER A 46 -5.74 23.84 6.05
N ILE A 47 -5.30 24.40 4.92
CA ILE A 47 -4.46 23.68 3.95
C ILE A 47 -2.97 23.80 4.29
N LEU A 48 -2.43 25.02 4.38
CA LEU A 48 -1.01 25.22 4.67
C LEU A 48 -0.61 24.64 6.03
N ASN A 49 -1.45 24.85 7.04
CA ASN A 49 -1.21 24.31 8.38
C ASN A 49 -1.56 22.82 8.53
N LEU A 50 -2.03 22.15 7.47
CA LEU A 50 -2.44 20.74 7.48
C LEU A 50 -3.49 20.38 8.56
N ASN A 51 -4.22 21.37 9.10
CA ASN A 51 -5.20 21.18 10.16
C ASN A 51 -6.32 20.22 9.75
N PHE A 52 -6.64 20.15 8.46
CA PHE A 52 -7.61 19.19 7.94
C PHE A 52 -7.18 17.73 8.18
N LEU A 53 -5.88 17.41 8.13
CA LEU A 53 -5.37 16.07 8.41
C LEU A 53 -5.52 15.72 9.90
N TYR A 54 -5.26 16.66 10.81
CA TYR A 54 -5.45 16.44 12.25
C TYR A 54 -6.91 16.14 12.59
N ARG A 55 -7.85 16.92 12.04
CA ARG A 55 -9.30 16.67 12.23
C ARG A 55 -9.72 15.31 11.68
N LYS A 56 -9.18 14.90 10.53
CA LYS A 56 -9.47 13.59 9.93
C LYS A 56 -8.88 12.44 10.75
N LEU A 57 -7.67 12.62 11.30
CA LEU A 57 -7.06 11.64 12.19
C LEU A 57 -7.87 11.45 13.48
N GLU A 58 -8.31 12.55 14.10
CA GLU A 58 -9.17 12.50 15.29
C GLU A 58 -10.47 11.73 15.00
N ALA A 59 -11.19 12.10 13.94
CA ALA A 59 -12.43 11.43 13.54
C ALA A 59 -12.23 9.92 13.28
N ILE A 60 -11.14 9.54 12.62
CA ILE A 60 -10.83 8.14 12.32
C ILE A 60 -10.42 7.36 13.58
N ASN A 61 -9.73 7.98 14.55
CA ASN A 61 -9.44 7.35 15.83
C ASN A 61 -10.72 7.12 16.65
N GLU A 62 -11.63 8.10 16.70
CA GLU A 62 -12.91 7.92 17.40
C GLU A 62 -13.76 6.79 16.80
N LEU A 63 -13.78 6.69 15.46
CA LEU A 63 -14.49 5.61 14.76
C LEU A 63 -13.84 4.25 15.05
N PHE A 64 -12.51 4.18 15.06
CA PHE A 64 -11.79 2.98 15.44
C PHE A 64 -12.13 2.51 16.86
N ASP A 65 -12.16 3.41 17.83
CA ASP A 65 -12.47 3.04 19.22
C ASP A 65 -13.88 2.45 19.33
N LYS A 66 -14.86 3.06 18.67
CA LYS A 66 -16.24 2.56 18.62
C LYS A 66 -16.34 1.18 17.95
N ILE A 67 -15.66 0.98 16.82
CA ILE A 67 -15.65 -0.29 16.09
C ILE A 67 -14.93 -1.38 16.89
N ARG A 68 -13.87 -1.03 17.63
CA ARG A 68 -13.17 -1.96 18.50
C ARG A 68 -14.04 -2.41 19.67
N GLU A 69 -14.75 -1.49 20.31
CA GLU A 69 -15.73 -1.83 21.37
C GLU A 69 -16.85 -2.73 20.83
N GLU A 70 -17.35 -2.40 19.64
CA GLU A 70 -18.34 -3.20 18.92
C GLU A 70 -17.83 -4.63 18.64
N HIS A 71 -16.61 -4.76 18.11
CA HIS A 71 -15.96 -6.04 17.83
C HIS A 71 -15.87 -6.92 19.08
N GLU A 72 -15.40 -6.36 20.21
CA GLU A 72 -15.31 -7.09 21.47
C GLU A 72 -16.68 -7.52 22.01
N ASN A 73 -17.70 -6.68 21.85
CA ASN A 73 -19.07 -7.02 22.19
C ASN A 73 -19.61 -8.16 21.31
N TYR A 74 -19.37 -8.08 20.00
CA TYR A 74 -19.81 -9.10 19.03
C TYR A 74 -19.16 -10.46 19.30
N ARG A 75 -17.86 -10.48 19.64
CA ARG A 75 -17.16 -11.71 20.07
C ARG A 75 -17.74 -12.36 21.32
N ARG A 76 -18.49 -11.62 22.14
CA ARG A 76 -19.18 -12.11 23.34
C ARG A 76 -20.65 -12.47 23.07
N GLY A 77 -21.08 -12.47 21.81
CA GLY A 77 -22.46 -12.75 21.41
C GLY A 77 -23.40 -11.55 21.48
N GLY A 78 -22.87 -10.33 21.65
CA GLY A 78 -23.64 -9.11 21.48
C GLY A 78 -23.96 -8.82 20.02
N TRP A 79 -24.75 -7.78 19.76
CA TRP A 79 -25.04 -7.28 18.40
C TRP A 79 -24.98 -5.75 18.39
N SER A 80 -24.96 -5.16 17.20
CA SER A 80 -24.99 -3.71 17.04
C SER A 80 -25.68 -3.30 15.74
N ASP A 81 -26.26 -2.10 15.74
CA ASP A 81 -26.80 -1.42 14.57
C ASP A 81 -26.33 0.04 14.60
N ASN A 82 -25.43 0.39 13.67
CA ASN A 82 -24.80 1.70 13.57
C ASN A 82 -24.20 1.90 12.17
N ASN A 83 -23.54 3.04 11.93
CA ASN A 83 -22.90 3.38 10.66
C ASN A 83 -21.39 3.65 10.80
N HIS A 84 -20.72 3.07 11.80
CA HIS A 84 -19.32 3.41 12.11
C HIS A 84 -18.36 3.02 10.99
N LEU A 85 -18.46 1.79 10.47
CA LEU A 85 -17.64 1.35 9.34
C LEU A 85 -17.86 2.23 8.11
N PHE A 86 -19.12 2.46 7.71
CA PHE A 86 -19.46 3.34 6.60
C PHE A 86 -18.90 4.77 6.79
N ASN A 87 -18.99 5.33 8.00
CA ASN A 87 -18.46 6.66 8.29
C ASN A 87 -16.92 6.69 8.20
N ALA A 88 -16.24 5.60 8.55
CA ALA A 88 -14.79 5.49 8.42
C ALA A 88 -14.37 5.45 6.94
N GLU A 89 -15.01 4.60 6.15
CA GLU A 89 -14.83 4.52 4.69
C GLU A 89 -15.06 5.89 4.04
N PHE A 90 -16.21 6.51 4.34
CA PHE A 90 -16.55 7.83 3.81
C PHE A 90 -15.50 8.88 4.19
N THR A 91 -15.04 8.89 5.45
CA THR A 91 -14.07 9.88 5.93
C THR A 91 -12.75 9.80 5.18
N VAL A 92 -12.24 8.59 4.93
CA VAL A 92 -10.98 8.36 4.22
C VAL A 92 -11.13 8.56 2.71
N LYS A 93 -12.17 8.00 2.08
CA LYS A 93 -12.44 8.20 0.65
C LYS A 93 -12.66 9.68 0.32
N ASN A 94 -13.35 10.42 1.19
CA ASN A 94 -13.52 11.87 1.05
C ASN A 94 -12.20 12.63 1.19
N LEU A 95 -11.33 12.25 2.15
CA LEU A 95 -10.00 12.85 2.28
C LEU A 95 -9.16 12.60 1.03
N TYR A 96 -9.12 11.37 0.54
CA TYR A 96 -8.39 11.01 -0.67
C TYR A 96 -8.86 11.80 -1.90
N ASN A 97 -10.18 11.87 -2.11
CA ASN A 97 -10.75 12.67 -3.19
C ASN A 97 -10.42 14.15 -3.05
N PHE A 98 -10.48 14.69 -1.83
CA PHE A 98 -10.08 16.07 -1.57
C PHE A 98 -8.62 16.34 -1.94
N LEU A 99 -7.70 15.45 -1.52
CA LEU A 99 -6.28 15.58 -1.85
C LEU A 99 -6.04 15.51 -3.35
N LYS A 100 -6.64 14.52 -4.03
CA LYS A 100 -6.48 14.28 -5.47
C LYS A 100 -7.03 15.42 -6.32
N LEU A 101 -8.24 15.91 -6.02
CA LEU A 101 -8.86 17.01 -6.76
C LEU A 101 -8.12 18.34 -6.60
N ASN A 102 -7.42 18.53 -5.49
CA ASN A 102 -6.64 19.73 -5.20
C ASN A 102 -5.13 19.55 -5.43
N CYS A 103 -4.69 18.40 -5.96
CA CYS A 103 -3.28 18.05 -6.20
C CYS A 103 -2.38 18.25 -4.96
N LEU A 104 -2.88 17.92 -3.77
CA LEU A 104 -2.14 18.06 -2.52
C LEU A 104 -1.29 16.83 -2.26
N CYS A 105 0.03 16.98 -2.36
CA CYS A 105 1.00 15.92 -2.06
C CYS A 105 1.26 15.86 -0.54
N VAL A 106 0.54 14.99 0.17
CA VAL A 106 0.65 14.83 1.63
C VAL A 106 1.06 13.42 2.06
N GLU A 107 1.28 12.52 1.11
CA GLU A 107 1.50 11.09 1.30
C GLU A 107 2.79 10.80 2.07
N HIS A 108 3.77 11.71 2.03
CA HIS A 108 5.02 11.60 2.79
C HIS A 108 4.83 11.93 4.27
N TYR A 109 3.81 12.70 4.65
CA TYR A 109 3.63 13.14 6.03
C TYR A 109 3.19 11.99 6.94
N LYS A 110 3.78 11.95 8.13
CA LYS A 110 3.46 10.95 9.18
C LYS A 110 1.97 10.94 9.54
N ILE A 111 1.33 12.10 9.54
CA ILE A 111 -0.09 12.22 9.90
C ILE A 111 -1.00 11.52 8.90
N TYR A 112 -0.76 11.72 7.59
CA TYR A 112 -1.50 11.03 6.54
C TYR A 112 -1.33 9.51 6.65
N LYS A 113 -0.08 9.06 6.79
CA LYS A 113 0.21 7.63 7.02
C LYS A 113 -0.50 7.08 8.25
N SER A 114 -0.66 7.88 9.31
CA SER A 114 -1.36 7.45 10.52
C SER A 114 -2.87 7.29 10.28
N ILE A 115 -3.49 8.16 9.48
CA ILE A 115 -4.90 8.05 9.07
C ILE A 115 -5.10 6.75 8.28
N ILE A 116 -4.28 6.51 7.27
CA ILE A 116 -4.39 5.31 6.41
C ILE A 116 -4.14 4.02 7.20
N ASN A 117 -3.15 4.00 8.09
CA ASN A 117 -2.90 2.82 8.92
C ASN A 117 -4.02 2.58 9.93
N ARG A 118 -4.61 3.63 10.52
CA ARG A 118 -5.79 3.48 11.39
C ARG A 118 -7.00 2.95 10.62
N TYR A 119 -7.19 3.40 9.37
CA TYR A 119 -8.23 2.86 8.49
C TYR A 119 -8.00 1.39 8.17
N LEU A 120 -6.78 0.98 7.88
CA LEU A 120 -6.42 -0.43 7.73
C LEU A 120 -6.77 -1.25 8.98
N GLU A 121 -6.48 -0.75 10.17
CA GLU A 121 -6.87 -1.42 11.42
C GLU A 121 -8.39 -1.61 11.54
N ILE A 122 -9.19 -0.61 11.12
CA ILE A 122 -10.66 -0.69 11.06
C ILE A 122 -11.10 -1.79 10.09
N LEU A 123 -10.51 -1.82 8.89
CA LEU A 123 -10.84 -2.84 7.87
C LEU A 123 -10.53 -4.25 8.40
N LEU A 124 -9.37 -4.46 9.03
CA LEU A 124 -8.97 -5.75 9.58
C LEU A 124 -9.86 -6.20 10.74
N LEU A 125 -10.28 -5.28 11.62
CA LEU A 125 -11.28 -5.56 12.68
C LEU A 125 -12.62 -5.98 12.09
N SER A 126 -13.10 -5.21 11.12
CA SER A 126 -14.38 -5.46 10.47
C SER A 126 -14.36 -6.76 9.66
N TYR A 127 -13.20 -7.12 9.12
CA TYR A 127 -12.96 -8.38 8.46
C TYR A 127 -12.97 -9.55 9.46
N ASP A 128 -12.36 -9.40 10.65
CA ASP A 128 -12.42 -10.44 11.69
C ASP A 128 -13.85 -10.71 12.16
N ASN A 129 -14.73 -9.70 12.18
CA ASN A 129 -16.15 -9.89 12.46
C ASN A 129 -16.82 -10.88 11.49
N SER A 130 -16.32 -11.02 10.26
CA SER A 130 -16.83 -12.04 9.32
C SER A 130 -16.52 -13.48 9.72
N TYR A 131 -15.56 -13.69 10.62
CA TYR A 131 -15.18 -15.00 11.13
C TYR A 131 -15.85 -15.37 12.46
N VAL A 132 -16.43 -14.40 13.17
CA VAL A 132 -17.13 -14.65 14.45
C VAL A 132 -18.40 -15.50 14.24
N ASN A 133 -19.18 -15.17 13.21
CA ASN A 133 -20.32 -15.98 12.78
C ASN A 133 -20.36 -16.03 11.25
N PRO A 134 -19.67 -17.01 10.64
CA PRO A 134 -19.49 -17.09 9.18
C PRO A 134 -20.81 -17.29 8.41
N GLU A 135 -21.82 -17.88 9.05
CA GLU A 135 -23.14 -18.13 8.48
C GLU A 135 -24.19 -17.09 8.90
N ALA A 136 -23.77 -16.02 9.58
CA ALA A 136 -24.67 -14.95 9.97
C ALA A 136 -25.40 -14.39 8.75
N SER A 137 -26.73 -14.34 8.84
CA SER A 137 -27.52 -13.56 7.89
C SER A 137 -27.20 -12.06 8.06
N ILE A 138 -27.64 -11.24 7.11
CA ILE A 138 -27.50 -9.77 7.21
C ILE A 138 -28.14 -9.22 8.51
N PHE A 139 -29.10 -9.95 9.09
CA PHE A 139 -29.79 -9.57 10.32
C PHE A 139 -29.13 -10.08 11.61
N ASP A 140 -28.19 -11.03 11.50
CA ASP A 140 -27.52 -11.66 12.65
C ASP A 140 -26.06 -11.20 12.81
N ARG A 141 -25.61 -10.27 11.95
CA ARG A 141 -24.25 -9.72 11.97
C ARG A 141 -24.20 -8.38 12.70
N THR A 142 -23.01 -8.04 13.20
CA THR A 142 -22.72 -6.70 13.70
C THR A 142 -22.66 -5.68 12.56
N ALA A 143 -22.88 -4.39 12.87
CA ALA A 143 -22.88 -3.33 11.86
C ALA A 143 -21.54 -3.20 11.11
N SER A 144 -20.43 -3.30 11.83
CA SER A 144 -19.07 -3.20 11.29
C SER A 144 -18.58 -4.55 10.77
N TRP A 145 -19.28 -5.12 9.79
CA TRP A 145 -18.98 -6.43 9.20
C TRP A 145 -18.48 -6.28 7.76
N LEU A 146 -17.32 -6.85 7.46
CA LEU A 146 -16.68 -6.76 6.14
C LEU A 146 -16.31 -8.15 5.61
N LYS A 147 -16.79 -8.51 4.41
CA LYS A 147 -16.48 -9.82 3.81
C LYS A 147 -15.19 -9.83 3.02
N ASN A 148 -14.96 -8.78 2.24
CA ASN A 148 -13.85 -8.64 1.32
C ASN A 148 -13.45 -7.16 1.28
N LEU A 149 -12.18 -6.85 1.06
CA LEU A 149 -11.75 -5.48 0.75
C LEU A 149 -12.01 -5.19 -0.73
N ASP A 150 -12.52 -3.99 -1.01
CA ASP A 150 -12.77 -3.54 -2.38
C ASP A 150 -11.50 -2.97 -3.05
N LEU A 151 -11.62 -2.56 -4.32
CA LEU A 151 -10.50 -1.96 -5.06
C LEU A 151 -10.03 -0.64 -4.43
N ASP A 152 -10.95 0.20 -3.97
CA ASP A 152 -10.62 1.49 -3.37
C ASP A 152 -9.84 1.28 -2.07
N ASP A 153 -10.28 0.35 -1.22
CA ASP A 153 -9.62 -0.03 0.02
C ASP A 153 -8.17 -0.41 -0.24
N VAL A 154 -7.96 -1.33 -1.20
CA VAL A 154 -6.62 -1.81 -1.59
C VAL A 154 -5.75 -0.66 -2.10
N GLN A 155 -6.30 0.20 -2.98
CA GLN A 155 -5.56 1.35 -3.52
C GLN A 155 -5.22 2.40 -2.45
N LEU A 156 -6.07 2.58 -1.44
CA LEU A 156 -5.85 3.53 -0.35
C LEU A 156 -4.79 3.05 0.63
N ILE A 157 -4.81 1.77 1.02
CA ILE A 157 -3.92 1.25 2.06
C ILE A 157 -2.50 1.01 1.54
N LEU A 158 -2.35 0.47 0.33
CA LEU A 158 -1.06 -0.02 -0.19
C LEU A 158 0.07 1.01 -0.21
N PRO A 159 -0.14 2.29 -0.58
CA PRO A 159 0.93 3.27 -0.62
C PRO A 159 1.56 3.55 0.76
N SER A 160 0.78 3.41 1.83
CA SER A 160 1.18 3.79 3.20
C SER A 160 1.11 2.65 4.22
N ILE A 161 0.95 1.41 3.75
CA ILE A 161 0.76 0.23 4.58
C ILE A 161 1.96 0.00 5.51
N ASP A 162 1.67 -0.17 6.80
CA ASP A 162 2.64 -0.66 7.77
C ASP A 162 2.47 -2.18 7.99
N PHE A 163 3.33 -2.96 7.35
CA PHE A 163 3.31 -4.42 7.51
C PHE A 163 3.57 -4.89 8.94
N LYS A 164 4.15 -4.07 9.83
CA LYS A 164 4.25 -4.44 11.25
C LYS A 164 2.86 -4.49 11.89
N VAL A 165 2.01 -3.53 11.56
CA VAL A 165 0.60 -3.50 12.01
C VAL A 165 -0.13 -4.69 11.41
N VAL A 166 -0.05 -4.91 10.11
CA VAL A 166 -0.67 -6.08 9.44
C VAL A 166 -0.28 -7.38 10.13
N ASN A 167 1.02 -7.61 10.35
CA ASN A 167 1.51 -8.83 10.98
C ASN A 167 1.03 -9.01 12.43
N LEU A 168 0.81 -7.93 13.18
CA LEU A 168 0.25 -8.00 14.52
C LEU A 168 -1.19 -8.54 14.48
N TYR A 169 -2.00 -8.03 13.55
CA TYR A 169 -3.39 -8.44 13.39
C TYR A 169 -3.51 -9.90 12.94
N PHE A 170 -2.73 -10.32 11.95
CA PHE A 170 -2.71 -11.72 11.47
C PHE A 170 -2.31 -12.74 12.56
N ARG A 171 -1.58 -12.31 13.60
CA ARG A 171 -1.22 -13.19 14.73
C ARG A 171 -2.32 -13.32 15.76
N ASN A 172 -3.20 -12.32 15.86
CA ASN A 172 -4.15 -12.19 16.96
C ASN A 172 -5.60 -12.50 16.52
N TYR A 173 -5.89 -12.44 15.23
CA TYR A 173 -7.24 -12.55 14.67
C TYR A 173 -7.50 -13.92 14.05
N SER A 174 -8.75 -14.17 13.67
CA SER A 174 -9.29 -15.47 13.31
C SER A 174 -8.98 -15.89 11.86
N PHE A 175 -8.20 -15.07 11.14
CA PHE A 175 -7.87 -15.28 9.74
C PHE A 175 -6.36 -15.28 9.49
N SER A 176 -5.92 -16.06 8.50
CA SER A 176 -4.53 -16.12 8.04
C SER A 176 -4.31 -15.51 6.66
N LYS A 177 -5.40 -15.12 5.99
CA LYS A 177 -5.44 -14.47 4.67
C LYS A 177 -6.62 -13.51 4.61
N ILE A 178 -6.56 -12.54 3.72
CA ILE A 178 -7.60 -11.54 3.44
C ILE A 178 -8.22 -11.82 2.09
N LYS A 179 -9.55 -11.76 2.03
CA LYS A 179 -10.29 -11.76 0.75
C LYS A 179 -10.38 -10.34 0.21
N VAL A 180 -10.13 -10.20 -1.08
CA VAL A 180 -10.31 -8.95 -1.83
C VAL A 180 -11.19 -9.23 -3.05
N THR A 181 -11.82 -8.21 -3.62
CA THR A 181 -12.63 -8.37 -4.83
C THR A 181 -11.78 -8.80 -6.04
N GLU A 182 -12.39 -9.42 -7.05
CA GLU A 182 -11.68 -9.82 -8.28
C GLU A 182 -11.01 -8.62 -8.98
N GLU A 183 -11.69 -7.48 -8.99
CA GLU A 183 -11.16 -6.21 -9.52
C GLU A 183 -9.89 -5.78 -8.77
N ALA A 184 -9.86 -5.95 -7.45
CA ALA A 184 -8.69 -5.67 -6.63
C ALA A 184 -7.55 -6.67 -6.91
N LYS A 185 -7.85 -7.98 -7.08
CA LYS A 185 -6.86 -8.99 -7.48
C LYS A 185 -6.22 -8.62 -8.82
N ASP A 186 -7.05 -8.28 -9.81
CA ASP A 186 -6.61 -7.86 -11.14
C ASP A 186 -5.74 -6.61 -11.08
N TYR A 187 -6.15 -5.61 -10.30
CA TYR A 187 -5.34 -4.41 -10.07
C TYR A 187 -3.96 -4.75 -9.51
N LEU A 188 -3.87 -5.57 -8.45
CA LEU A 188 -2.60 -5.96 -7.83
C LEU A 188 -1.65 -6.58 -8.86
N LEU A 189 -2.14 -7.58 -9.60
CA LEU A 189 -1.34 -8.34 -10.57
C LEU A 189 -0.94 -7.49 -11.77
N ASN A 190 -1.86 -6.69 -12.32
CA ASN A 190 -1.57 -5.76 -13.43
C ASN A 190 -0.58 -4.68 -13.02
N ARG A 191 -0.72 -4.15 -11.79
CA ARG A 191 0.16 -3.10 -11.28
C ARG A 191 1.57 -3.62 -11.05
N ILE A 192 1.73 -4.86 -10.57
CA ILE A 192 3.05 -5.50 -10.50
C ILE A 192 3.69 -5.59 -11.88
N ALA A 193 2.99 -6.15 -12.87
CA ALA A 193 3.53 -6.32 -14.23
C ALA A 193 3.96 -4.96 -14.81
N TYR A 194 3.09 -3.95 -14.68
CA TYR A 194 3.38 -2.58 -15.11
C TYR A 194 4.62 -1.99 -14.43
N LEU A 195 4.76 -2.14 -13.12
CA LEU A 195 5.90 -1.62 -12.38
C LEU A 195 7.19 -2.37 -12.74
N GLN A 196 7.13 -3.69 -12.94
CA GLN A 196 8.26 -4.52 -13.36
C GLN A 196 8.80 -4.13 -14.74
N GLU A 197 7.93 -3.88 -15.71
CA GLU A 197 8.34 -3.46 -17.07
C GLU A 197 9.06 -2.11 -17.08
N ARG A 198 8.81 -1.26 -16.08
CA ARG A 198 9.38 0.09 -15.98
C ARG A 198 10.55 0.18 -14.99
N LEU A 199 11.07 -0.95 -14.51
CA LEU A 199 12.14 -1.02 -13.50
C LEU A 199 13.45 -0.33 -13.92
N GLU A 200 13.72 -0.21 -15.23
CA GLU A 200 14.97 0.38 -15.74
C GLU A 200 15.00 1.92 -15.66
N ILE A 201 13.85 2.57 -15.38
CA ILE A 201 13.68 4.03 -15.46
C ILE A 201 13.08 4.61 -14.15
N THR A 202 12.96 3.80 -13.09
CA THR A 202 11.98 4.09 -12.02
C THR A 202 12.51 4.91 -10.85
N GLU A 203 11.68 5.86 -10.42
CA GLU A 203 11.78 6.62 -9.18
C GLU A 203 11.61 5.71 -7.93
N ASP A 204 12.23 6.10 -6.81
CA ASP A 204 12.19 5.37 -5.53
C ASP A 204 10.76 5.02 -5.07
N GLU A 205 9.76 5.84 -5.43
CA GLU A 205 8.37 5.63 -5.06
C GLU A 205 7.73 4.41 -5.73
N ASN A 206 8.03 4.19 -7.01
CA ASN A 206 7.52 3.04 -7.75
C ASN A 206 8.15 1.73 -7.26
N LEU A 207 9.42 1.77 -6.83
CA LEU A 207 10.07 0.63 -6.18
C LEU A 207 9.43 0.32 -4.83
N ARG A 208 9.12 1.35 -4.03
CA ARG A 208 8.42 1.21 -2.75
C ARG A 208 7.02 0.63 -2.96
N GLU A 209 6.28 1.12 -3.96
CA GLU A 209 4.96 0.61 -4.32
C GLU A 209 5.03 -0.87 -4.71
N LEU A 210 5.93 -1.24 -5.63
CA LEU A 210 6.11 -2.63 -6.05
C LEU A 210 6.44 -3.53 -4.85
N LYS A 211 7.34 -3.08 -3.98
CA LYS A 211 7.70 -3.80 -2.76
C LYS A 211 6.49 -4.03 -1.84
N ASN A 212 5.66 -3.00 -1.65
CA ASN A 212 4.45 -3.11 -0.84
C ASN A 212 3.47 -4.11 -1.45
N ILE A 213 3.21 -4.02 -2.75
CA ILE A 213 2.29 -4.94 -3.43
C ILE A 213 2.78 -6.40 -3.32
N LEU A 214 4.06 -6.65 -3.59
CA LEU A 214 4.65 -8.00 -3.47
C LEU A 214 4.67 -8.53 -2.03
N THR A 215 4.77 -7.65 -1.04
CA THR A 215 4.68 -8.04 0.39
C THR A 215 3.24 -8.33 0.81
N PHE A 216 2.27 -7.63 0.22
CA PHE A 216 0.85 -7.82 0.51
C PHE A 216 0.27 -9.06 -0.19
N LEU A 217 0.71 -9.37 -1.41
CA LEU A 217 0.15 -10.44 -2.24
C LEU A 217 0.05 -11.82 -1.53
N PRO A 218 1.04 -12.29 -0.74
CA PRO A 218 0.94 -13.56 -0.02
C PRO A 218 -0.13 -13.60 1.06
N LEU A 219 -0.62 -12.43 1.47
CA LEU A 219 -1.70 -12.28 2.45
C LEU A 219 -3.07 -12.33 1.80
N VAL A 220 -3.16 -12.28 0.46
CA VAL A 220 -4.42 -12.31 -0.29
C VAL A 220 -4.84 -13.76 -0.56
N ASP A 221 -6.12 -14.04 -0.37
CA ASP A 221 -6.70 -15.34 -0.66
C ASP A 221 -7.09 -15.50 -2.14
N ASP A 222 -7.04 -16.75 -2.62
CA ASP A 222 -7.50 -17.14 -3.95
C ASP A 222 -6.96 -16.27 -5.11
N ILE A 223 -5.64 -16.07 -5.14
CA ILE A 223 -4.96 -15.31 -6.20
C ILE A 223 -4.66 -16.20 -7.40
N ASP A 224 -4.75 -15.65 -8.61
CA ASP A 224 -4.42 -16.35 -9.86
C ASP A 224 -2.95 -16.81 -9.87
N ILE A 225 -2.78 -18.13 -9.80
CA ILE A 225 -1.45 -18.73 -9.66
C ILE A 225 -0.62 -18.67 -10.94
N GLU A 226 -1.26 -18.72 -12.11
CA GLU A 226 -0.55 -18.65 -13.39
C GLU A 226 0.09 -17.28 -13.55
N ARG A 227 -0.67 -16.23 -13.22
CA ARG A 227 -0.17 -14.85 -13.24
C ARG A 227 0.90 -14.60 -12.19
N VAL A 228 0.81 -15.21 -11.00
CA VAL A 228 1.89 -15.17 -10.00
C VAL A 228 3.18 -15.83 -10.51
N ILE A 229 3.06 -16.94 -11.24
CA ILE A 229 4.22 -17.61 -11.87
C ILE A 229 4.84 -16.71 -12.94
N ASP A 230 4.04 -16.04 -13.75
CA ASP A 230 4.53 -15.10 -14.77
C ASP A 230 5.25 -13.91 -14.13
N ILE A 231 4.68 -13.33 -13.06
CA ILE A 231 5.32 -12.28 -12.25
C ILE A 231 6.65 -12.76 -11.66
N LEU A 232 6.71 -13.99 -11.16
CA LEU A 232 7.94 -14.57 -10.63
C LEU A 232 8.99 -14.73 -11.74
N ASN A 233 8.58 -15.09 -12.96
CA ASN A 233 9.49 -15.22 -14.11
C ASN A 233 10.10 -13.88 -14.53
N THR A 234 9.34 -12.80 -14.49
CA THR A 234 9.79 -11.45 -14.89
C THR A 234 10.48 -10.69 -13.75
N GLN A 235 10.38 -11.17 -12.51
CA GLN A 235 10.92 -10.49 -11.34
C GLN A 235 12.45 -10.38 -11.40
N THR A 236 12.95 -9.15 -11.35
CA THR A 236 14.39 -8.91 -11.14
C THR A 236 14.78 -9.22 -9.71
N LEU A 237 15.82 -10.04 -9.54
CA LEU A 237 16.34 -10.40 -8.22
C LEU A 237 17.23 -9.29 -7.64
N TYR A 238 16.65 -8.47 -6.77
CA TYR A 238 17.40 -7.52 -5.94
C TYR A 238 17.79 -8.18 -4.61
N TYR A 239 19.02 -7.94 -4.15
CA TYR A 239 19.56 -8.56 -2.92
C TYR A 239 18.71 -8.24 -1.68
N ASN A 240 18.11 -7.05 -1.63
CA ASN A 240 17.26 -6.57 -0.54
C ASN A 240 15.79 -6.99 -0.66
N TRP A 241 15.38 -7.74 -1.70
CA TRP A 241 13.98 -8.13 -1.97
C TRP A 241 13.71 -9.63 -1.70
N ARG A 242 14.45 -10.18 -0.74
CA ARG A 242 14.39 -11.61 -0.40
C ARG A 242 13.01 -12.03 0.09
N GLU A 243 12.36 -11.22 0.91
CA GLU A 243 11.09 -11.59 1.54
C GLU A 243 9.92 -11.53 0.54
N GLU A 244 9.97 -10.59 -0.41
CA GLU A 244 9.01 -10.43 -1.50
C GLU A 244 9.06 -11.64 -2.43
N VAL A 245 10.25 -12.01 -2.90
CA VAL A 245 10.45 -13.20 -3.75
C VAL A 245 10.07 -14.47 -2.98
N ARG A 246 10.43 -14.57 -1.70
CA ARG A 246 10.02 -15.70 -0.84
C ARG A 246 8.49 -15.77 -0.70
N GLY A 247 7.82 -14.63 -0.61
CA GLY A 247 6.37 -14.51 -0.58
C GLY A 247 5.73 -15.13 -1.82
N LEU A 248 6.19 -14.73 -3.01
CA LEU A 248 5.73 -15.32 -4.29
C LEU A 248 5.94 -16.83 -4.34
N ILE A 249 7.12 -17.31 -3.94
CA ILE A 249 7.43 -18.75 -3.91
C ILE A 249 6.47 -19.49 -2.96
N LYS A 250 6.17 -18.93 -1.79
CA LYS A 250 5.20 -19.54 -0.86
C LYS A 250 3.80 -19.66 -1.48
N ILE A 251 3.35 -18.66 -2.23
CA ILE A 251 2.07 -18.71 -2.93
C ILE A 251 2.06 -19.87 -3.94
N VAL A 252 3.11 -19.98 -4.78
CA VAL A 252 3.26 -21.07 -5.75
C VAL A 252 3.27 -22.45 -5.07
N LEU A 253 4.05 -22.60 -4.00
CA LEU A 253 4.15 -23.86 -3.27
C LEU A 253 2.83 -24.27 -2.61
N ALA A 254 2.08 -23.31 -2.05
CA ALA A 254 0.80 -23.58 -1.41
C ALA A 254 -0.28 -24.08 -2.40
N ASN A 255 -0.11 -23.83 -3.70
CA ASN A 255 -1.06 -24.19 -4.75
C ASN A 255 -0.54 -25.30 -5.68
N ILE A 256 0.56 -25.97 -5.31
CA ILE A 256 1.25 -26.93 -6.20
C ILE A 256 0.36 -28.10 -6.65
N ASP A 257 -0.61 -28.50 -5.83
CA ASP A 257 -1.51 -29.62 -6.12
C ASP A 257 -2.63 -29.25 -7.10
N ALA A 258 -2.97 -27.95 -7.20
CA ALA A 258 -3.96 -27.42 -8.14
C ALA A 258 -3.35 -27.12 -9.53
N ILE A 259 -2.03 -27.16 -9.65
CA ILE A 259 -1.27 -26.86 -10.86
C ILE A 259 -1.18 -28.12 -11.75
N ASP A 260 -1.68 -28.07 -12.98
CA ASP A 260 -1.60 -29.20 -13.92
C ASP A 260 -0.13 -29.59 -14.23
N LYS A 261 0.14 -30.89 -14.12
CA LYS A 261 1.36 -31.44 -13.49
C LYS A 261 2.64 -31.39 -14.32
N ASN A 262 2.60 -31.06 -15.61
CA ASN A 262 3.77 -31.16 -16.49
C ASN A 262 4.23 -29.85 -17.14
N SER A 263 3.30 -29.04 -17.66
CA SER A 263 3.60 -27.76 -18.31
C SER A 263 4.04 -26.70 -17.29
N LEU A 264 3.30 -26.56 -16.19
CA LEU A 264 3.61 -25.56 -15.17
C LEU A 264 4.83 -25.96 -14.31
N LYS A 265 5.04 -27.27 -14.10
CA LYS A 265 6.24 -27.77 -13.42
C LYS A 265 7.52 -27.44 -14.21
N SER A 266 7.50 -27.60 -15.53
CA SER A 266 8.66 -27.25 -16.37
C SER A 266 8.90 -25.73 -16.40
N LYS A 267 7.84 -24.92 -16.43
CA LYS A 267 7.93 -23.45 -16.26
C LYS A 267 8.61 -23.07 -14.95
N ILE A 268 8.16 -23.63 -13.81
CA ILE A 268 8.75 -23.34 -12.49
C ILE A 268 10.23 -23.73 -12.45
N ILE A 269 10.60 -24.91 -12.96
CA ILE A 269 12.01 -25.34 -13.05
C ILE A 269 12.83 -24.35 -13.90
N GLY A 270 12.28 -23.91 -15.03
CA GLY A 270 12.91 -22.89 -15.89
C GLY A 270 13.16 -21.58 -15.15
N ILE A 271 12.17 -21.08 -14.40
CA ILE A 271 12.27 -19.85 -13.61
C ILE A 271 13.33 -19.99 -12.51
N VAL A 272 13.33 -21.10 -11.76
CA VAL A 272 14.33 -21.36 -10.71
C VAL A 272 15.73 -21.39 -11.31
N ASN A 273 15.93 -22.08 -12.44
CA ASN A 273 17.23 -22.14 -13.11
C ASN A 273 17.68 -20.76 -13.60
N LYS A 274 16.78 -19.97 -14.20
CA LYS A 274 17.05 -18.58 -14.59
C LYS A 274 17.53 -17.77 -13.40
N HIS A 275 16.78 -17.78 -12.31
CA HIS A 275 17.09 -17.06 -11.08
C HIS A 275 18.42 -17.48 -10.44
N LEU A 276 18.70 -18.79 -10.39
CA LEU A 276 19.98 -19.30 -9.88
C LEU A 276 21.15 -18.83 -10.74
N ASN A 277 21.01 -18.87 -12.06
CA ASN A 277 22.05 -18.40 -12.98
C ASN A 277 22.30 -16.90 -12.82
N GLU A 278 21.26 -16.07 -12.69
CA GLU A 278 21.39 -14.64 -12.42
C GLU A 278 22.12 -14.35 -11.11
N ILE A 279 21.81 -15.10 -10.04
CA ILE A 279 22.50 -14.97 -8.74
C ILE A 279 23.98 -15.31 -8.91
N LEU A 280 24.29 -16.45 -9.54
CA LEU A 280 25.66 -16.89 -9.77
C LEU A 280 26.45 -15.87 -10.57
N GLU A 281 25.90 -15.37 -11.68
CA GLU A 281 26.54 -14.34 -12.49
C GLU A 281 26.85 -13.06 -11.71
N LYS A 282 25.90 -12.58 -10.88
CA LYS A 282 26.12 -11.40 -10.03
C LYS A 282 27.25 -11.62 -9.03
N ILE A 283 27.30 -12.78 -8.38
CA ILE A 283 28.36 -13.15 -7.44
C ILE A 283 29.73 -13.21 -8.15
N PHE A 284 29.81 -13.88 -9.30
CA PHE A 284 31.04 -13.96 -10.08
C PHE A 284 31.54 -12.58 -10.52
N ARG A 285 30.65 -11.70 -11.01
CA ARG A 285 30.99 -10.32 -11.38
C ARG A 285 31.55 -9.53 -10.20
N TYR A 286 30.97 -9.70 -9.01
CA TYR A 286 31.45 -9.05 -7.79
C TYR A 286 32.86 -9.53 -7.40
N ILE A 287 33.09 -10.85 -7.40
CA ILE A 287 34.40 -11.44 -7.09
C ILE A 287 35.47 -10.94 -8.07
N ILE A 288 35.17 -10.88 -9.38
CA ILE A 288 36.10 -10.37 -10.39
C ILE A 288 36.43 -8.88 -10.14
N GLN A 289 35.45 -8.06 -9.75
CA GLN A 289 35.70 -6.65 -9.38
C GLN A 289 36.60 -6.52 -8.15
N CYS A 290 36.39 -7.36 -7.13
CA CYS A 290 37.27 -7.41 -5.95
C CYS A 290 38.71 -7.80 -6.32
N ILE A 291 38.88 -8.79 -7.21
CA ILE A 291 40.21 -9.21 -7.67
C ILE A 291 40.91 -8.09 -8.44
N HIS A 292 40.20 -7.38 -9.33
CA HIS A 292 40.76 -6.24 -10.07
C HIS A 292 41.13 -5.06 -9.16
N SER A 293 40.32 -4.78 -8.13
CA SER A 293 40.61 -3.70 -7.18
C SER A 293 41.81 -4.02 -6.27
N ILE A 294 42.03 -5.29 -5.92
CA ILE A 294 43.24 -5.72 -5.20
C ILE A 294 44.49 -5.62 -6.07
N ARG A 295 44.40 -5.88 -7.38
CA ARG A 295 45.53 -5.75 -8.33
C ARG A 295 45.90 -4.31 -8.70
N SER A 296 45.11 -3.33 -8.28
CA SER A 296 45.32 -1.91 -8.62
C SER A 296 46.02 -1.11 -7.51
N TYR A 297 46.49 -1.79 -6.46
CA TYR A 297 47.39 -1.29 -5.41
C TYR A 297 48.75 -2.01 -5.53
#